data_AF-A0A7K5FTS0-F1
#
_entry.id   AF-A0A7K5FTS0-F1
#
_cell.length_a   1.000
_cell.length_b   1.000
_cell.length_c   1.000
_cell.angle_alpha   90.00
_cell.angle_beta   90.00
_cell.angle_gamma   90.00
#
_symmetry.space_group_name_H-M   'P 1'
#
loop_
_entity.id
_entity.type
_entity.pdbx_description
1 polymer ?
#
loop_
_entity_poly.entity_id
_entity_poly.type
_entity_poly.pdbx_seq_one_letter_code
_entity_poly.pdbx_strand_id
1 'polypeptide(L)'
;YLSEEDVLDQANPFVQLLSGVVWLLRGGEVYVSQSQLAECSDTQTTGTFDKFINVISARTAVGHDSQGQLVLVHVDGQTESRGVNLWEMAEFLKQQGLINAINLDGGGSATLVLNGTLASYPSEHCSFDSMWRCPRNISTIVCIHEPSCEPADCSGHGACVQGQCHCTGAFWRGPACDILDCGPSNCSLHGVCTDSGCLCDPGWTGSNCSEECPVGWYGPNCQEQCPCEHSCPCDLETGSCNVTSSQLNKAGQCLASQSKGRSKEKFSLSEKTWITTTSVLALLLVISAMGNVGLFLKARSERHHEGGDYLYQPLKKMNGEA
;
A
#
# COMPACT_ATOMS: atom_id res chain seq x y z
N TYR A 1 -15.47 -30.69 -11.23
CA TYR A 1 -16.83 -30.67 -11.79
C TYR A 1 -17.82 -30.63 -10.65
N LEU A 2 -18.81 -29.76 -10.74
CA LEU A 2 -19.82 -29.54 -9.73
C LEU A 2 -21.19 -29.67 -10.39
N SER A 3 -22.14 -30.26 -9.69
CA SER A 3 -23.55 -30.21 -10.06
C SER A 3 -24.16 -28.86 -9.68
N GLU A 4 -25.37 -28.58 -10.18
CA GLU A 4 -26.12 -27.39 -9.77
C GLU A 4 -26.43 -27.40 -8.27
N GLU A 5 -26.72 -28.59 -7.70
CA GLU A 5 -26.96 -28.76 -6.27
C GLU A 5 -25.73 -28.39 -5.43
N ASP A 6 -24.53 -28.79 -5.87
CA ASP A 6 -23.27 -28.42 -5.19
C ASP A 6 -23.06 -26.90 -5.18
N VAL A 7 -23.41 -26.22 -6.28
CA VAL A 7 -23.25 -24.75 -6.41
C VAL A 7 -24.27 -24.00 -5.53
N LEU A 8 -25.47 -24.56 -5.35
CA LEU A 8 -26.56 -23.96 -4.60
C LEU A 8 -26.59 -24.34 -3.11
N ASP A 9 -25.60 -25.10 -2.62
CA ASP A 9 -25.53 -25.46 -1.20
C ASP A 9 -25.46 -24.22 -0.30
N GLN A 10 -26.27 -24.22 0.76
CA GLN A 10 -26.36 -23.15 1.74
C GLN A 10 -25.65 -23.48 3.06
N ALA A 11 -25.23 -24.72 3.28
CA ALA A 11 -24.54 -25.11 4.51
C ALA A 11 -23.11 -24.52 4.55
N ASN A 12 -22.42 -24.53 3.42
CA ASN A 12 -21.12 -23.88 3.25
C ASN A 12 -21.03 -23.25 1.85
N PRO A 13 -21.71 -22.11 1.62
CA PRO A 13 -21.89 -21.56 0.29
C PRO A 13 -20.57 -21.07 -0.32
N PHE A 14 -20.45 -21.18 -1.64
CA PHE A 14 -19.34 -20.55 -2.36
C PHE A 14 -19.36 -19.03 -2.20
N VAL A 15 -18.27 -18.45 -1.69
CA VAL A 15 -18.07 -16.99 -1.65
C VAL A 15 -17.55 -16.48 -3.00
N GLN A 16 -16.75 -17.29 -3.70
CA GLN A 16 -16.19 -17.00 -5.01
C GLN A 16 -16.30 -18.25 -5.88
N LEU A 17 -16.79 -18.10 -7.11
CA LEU A 17 -16.89 -19.19 -8.08
C LEU A 17 -16.70 -18.67 -9.50
N LEU A 18 -15.89 -19.38 -10.28
CA LEU A 18 -15.72 -19.16 -11.72
C LEU A 18 -15.63 -20.50 -12.42
N SER A 19 -15.87 -20.50 -13.73
CA SER A 19 -15.76 -21.69 -14.58
C SER A 19 -14.66 -21.51 -15.62
N GLY A 20 -14.04 -22.62 -15.99
CA GLY A 20 -13.06 -22.73 -17.05
C GLY A 20 -13.40 -23.89 -17.98
N VAL A 21 -12.49 -24.22 -18.88
CA VAL A 21 -12.62 -25.37 -19.79
C VAL A 21 -11.30 -26.13 -19.75
N VAL A 22 -11.37 -27.43 -19.53
CA VAL A 22 -10.30 -28.39 -19.23
C VAL A 22 -9.75 -28.28 -17.81
N TRP A 23 -9.88 -29.37 -17.05
CA TRP A 23 -9.20 -29.59 -15.78
C TRP A 23 -7.77 -30.10 -16.06
N LEU A 24 -6.77 -29.23 -15.86
CA LEU A 24 -5.37 -29.50 -16.21
C LEU A 24 -4.72 -30.52 -15.28
N LEU A 25 -4.87 -30.32 -13.96
CA LEU A 25 -4.25 -31.16 -12.93
C LEU A 25 -5.27 -31.59 -11.89
N ARG A 26 -5.26 -32.87 -11.52
CA ARG A 26 -6.07 -33.42 -10.42
C ARG A 26 -5.19 -34.27 -9.51
N GLY A 27 -5.08 -33.87 -8.24
CA GLY A 27 -4.28 -34.61 -7.25
C GLY A 27 -2.79 -34.71 -7.60
N GLY A 28 -2.23 -33.68 -8.24
CA GLY A 28 -0.84 -33.61 -8.67
C GLY A 28 -0.55 -34.29 -10.02
N GLU A 29 -1.57 -34.83 -10.68
CA GLU A 29 -1.43 -35.56 -11.94
C GLU A 29 -2.17 -34.89 -13.10
N VAL A 30 -1.63 -35.02 -14.32
CA VAL A 30 -2.23 -34.47 -15.53
C VAL A 30 -3.58 -35.13 -15.80
N TYR A 31 -4.62 -34.30 -16.02
CA TYR A 31 -6.01 -34.72 -16.12
C TYR A 31 -6.71 -34.29 -17.44
N VAL A 32 -5.91 -33.89 -18.44
CA VAL A 32 -6.39 -33.37 -19.73
C VAL A 32 -7.19 -34.44 -20.51
N SER A 33 -6.73 -35.69 -20.58
CA SER A 33 -7.46 -36.78 -21.26
C SER A 33 -8.85 -37.02 -20.67
N GLN A 34 -8.95 -37.02 -19.34
CA GLN A 34 -10.21 -37.26 -18.63
C GLN A 34 -11.14 -36.07 -18.80
N SER A 35 -10.59 -34.86 -18.81
CA SER A 35 -11.35 -33.64 -19.10
C SER A 35 -11.94 -33.65 -20.50
N GLN A 36 -11.19 -34.14 -21.48
CA GLN A 36 -11.69 -34.29 -22.84
C GLN A 36 -12.94 -35.18 -22.90
N LEU A 37 -12.96 -36.28 -22.15
CA LEU A 37 -14.13 -37.17 -22.08
C LEU A 37 -15.30 -36.55 -21.30
N ALA A 38 -15.01 -35.74 -20.27
CA ALA A 38 -16.01 -35.16 -19.40
C ALA A 38 -16.67 -33.90 -19.98
N GLU A 39 -15.94 -33.12 -20.77
CA GLU A 39 -16.37 -31.79 -21.23
C GLU A 39 -16.68 -31.74 -22.73
N CYS A 40 -16.22 -32.70 -23.52
CA CYS A 40 -16.61 -32.81 -24.92
C CYS A 40 -18.00 -33.44 -25.02
N SER A 41 -18.94 -32.72 -25.67
CA SER A 41 -20.23 -33.30 -26.05
C SER A 41 -20.06 -34.25 -27.23
N ASP A 42 -20.73 -35.40 -27.22
CA ASP A 42 -20.80 -36.35 -28.36
C ASP A 42 -21.35 -35.72 -29.65
N THR A 43 -21.96 -34.52 -29.56
CA THR A 43 -22.56 -33.78 -30.68
C THR A 43 -21.64 -32.73 -31.30
N GLN A 44 -20.53 -32.37 -30.65
CA GLN A 44 -19.55 -31.47 -31.24
C GLN A 44 -18.59 -32.28 -32.11
N THR A 45 -18.10 -31.68 -33.19
CA THR A 45 -17.02 -32.28 -33.98
C THR A 45 -15.80 -32.40 -33.08
N THR A 46 -15.45 -33.61 -32.65
CA THR A 46 -14.29 -33.91 -31.79
C THR A 46 -13.02 -33.17 -32.20
N GLY A 47 -12.84 -32.92 -33.51
CA GLY A 47 -11.75 -32.13 -34.07
C GLY A 47 -11.63 -30.67 -33.61
N THR A 48 -12.69 -29.99 -33.17
CA THR A 48 -12.59 -28.60 -32.66
C THR A 48 -12.08 -28.55 -31.22
N PHE A 49 -12.54 -29.47 -30.37
CA PHE A 49 -12.07 -29.59 -28.99
C PHE A 49 -10.65 -30.14 -28.94
N ASP A 50 -10.34 -31.15 -29.76
CA ASP A 50 -8.98 -31.64 -29.95
C ASP A 50 -8.05 -30.53 -30.42
N LYS A 51 -8.49 -29.70 -31.38
CA LYS A 51 -7.71 -28.54 -31.80
C LYS A 51 -7.50 -27.57 -30.64
N PHE A 52 -8.54 -27.28 -29.84
CA PHE A 52 -8.42 -26.40 -28.69
C PHE A 52 -7.39 -26.89 -27.66
N ILE A 53 -7.34 -28.20 -27.39
CA ILE A 53 -6.35 -28.79 -26.47
C ILE A 53 -4.94 -28.70 -27.02
N ASN A 54 -4.75 -29.09 -28.29
CA ASN A 54 -3.42 -29.32 -28.86
C ASN A 54 -2.81 -28.08 -29.52
N VAL A 55 -3.60 -27.06 -29.85
CA VAL A 55 -3.08 -25.83 -30.46
C VAL A 55 -2.30 -25.01 -29.43
N ILE A 56 -1.11 -24.54 -29.82
CA ILE A 56 -0.38 -23.57 -29.03
C ILE A 56 -1.10 -22.22 -29.11
N SER A 57 -1.24 -21.54 -27.97
CA SER A 57 -1.79 -20.19 -27.90
C SER A 57 -1.35 -19.53 -26.59
N ALA A 58 -1.77 -18.29 -26.37
CA ALA A 58 -1.74 -17.70 -25.03
C ALA A 58 -2.71 -18.46 -24.12
N ARG A 59 -2.35 -18.70 -22.86
CA ARG A 59 -3.15 -19.48 -21.90
C ARG A 59 -3.15 -18.82 -20.54
N THR A 60 -4.27 -18.98 -19.82
CA THR A 60 -4.35 -18.62 -18.41
C THR A 60 -4.89 -19.80 -17.62
N ALA A 61 -4.46 -19.94 -16.37
CA ALA A 61 -4.90 -21.01 -15.48
C ALA A 61 -4.95 -20.52 -14.04
N VAL A 62 -5.79 -21.18 -13.26
CA VAL A 62 -5.87 -21.00 -11.80
C VAL A 62 -5.79 -22.36 -11.13
N GLY A 63 -5.05 -22.43 -10.04
CA GLY A 63 -4.90 -23.65 -9.25
C GLY A 63 -4.41 -23.36 -7.85
N HIS A 64 -4.00 -24.42 -7.15
CA HIS A 64 -3.39 -24.29 -5.84
C HIS A 64 -2.25 -25.29 -5.63
N ASP A 65 -1.34 -24.94 -4.74
CA ASP A 65 -0.24 -25.80 -4.34
C ASP A 65 -0.60 -26.70 -3.14
N SER A 66 0.39 -27.43 -2.63
CA SER A 66 0.24 -28.32 -1.46
C SER A 66 0.09 -27.59 -0.12
N GLN A 67 0.43 -26.29 -0.06
CA GLN A 67 0.28 -25.44 1.12
C GLN A 67 -1.08 -24.75 1.16
N GLY A 68 -1.89 -24.89 0.11
CA GLY A 68 -3.19 -24.23 -0.03
C GLY A 68 -3.10 -22.79 -0.55
N GLN A 69 -1.96 -22.40 -1.13
CA GLN A 69 -1.82 -21.08 -1.76
C GLN A 69 -2.48 -21.09 -3.15
N LEU A 70 -3.25 -20.04 -3.45
CA LEU A 70 -3.79 -19.80 -4.78
C LEU A 70 -2.66 -19.43 -5.74
N VAL A 71 -2.63 -20.08 -6.90
CA VAL A 71 -1.66 -19.80 -7.97
C VAL A 71 -2.41 -19.40 -9.23
N LEU A 72 -2.08 -18.21 -9.75
CA LEU A 72 -2.53 -17.74 -11.06
C LEU A 72 -1.36 -17.83 -12.04
N VAL A 73 -1.61 -18.39 -13.22
CA VAL A 73 -0.59 -18.55 -14.26
C VAL A 73 -1.08 -17.93 -15.56
N HIS A 74 -0.22 -17.14 -16.17
CA HIS A 74 -0.44 -16.46 -17.45
C HIS A 74 0.75 -16.75 -18.37
N VAL A 75 0.46 -17.16 -19.60
CA VAL A 75 1.46 -17.40 -20.65
C VAL A 75 1.04 -16.62 -21.89
N ASP A 76 1.87 -15.66 -22.30
CA ASP A 76 1.70 -14.94 -23.56
C ASP A 76 1.82 -15.88 -24.77
N GLY A 77 1.13 -15.54 -25.86
CA GLY A 77 1.14 -16.37 -27.05
C GLY A 77 0.31 -15.81 -28.19
N GLN A 78 0.19 -16.60 -29.25
CA GLN A 78 -0.65 -16.34 -30.42
C GLN A 78 -1.07 -17.70 -30.95
N THR A 79 -2.38 -17.90 -31.13
CA THR A 79 -2.92 -19.16 -31.66
C THR A 79 -2.18 -19.60 -32.92
N GLU A 80 -1.74 -20.86 -32.95
CA GLU A 80 -0.97 -21.49 -34.03
C GLU A 80 0.46 -20.94 -34.24
N SER A 81 0.95 -20.03 -33.40
CA SER A 81 2.26 -19.40 -33.60
C SER A 81 3.16 -19.36 -32.37
N ARG A 82 2.64 -18.95 -31.20
CA ARG A 82 3.42 -18.77 -29.96
C ARG A 82 2.61 -19.19 -28.74
N GLY A 83 3.30 -19.48 -27.65
CA GLY A 83 2.70 -19.87 -26.37
C GLY A 83 2.76 -21.38 -26.17
N VAL A 84 1.75 -21.94 -25.52
CA VAL A 84 1.72 -23.36 -25.12
C VAL A 84 0.37 -24.00 -25.42
N ASN A 85 0.38 -25.31 -25.63
CA ASN A 85 -0.84 -26.11 -25.63
C ASN A 85 -1.22 -26.55 -24.19
N LEU A 86 -2.36 -27.22 -24.02
CA LEU A 86 -2.84 -27.58 -22.67
C LEU A 86 -2.03 -28.71 -22.01
N TRP A 87 -1.37 -29.56 -22.79
CA TRP A 87 -0.48 -30.60 -22.26
C TRP A 87 0.79 -29.99 -21.67
N GLU A 88 1.44 -29.10 -22.43
CA GLU A 88 2.62 -28.36 -22.00
C GLU A 88 2.31 -27.51 -20.78
N MET A 89 1.15 -26.85 -20.75
CA MET A 89 0.68 -26.10 -19.59
C MET A 89 0.51 -27.01 -18.37
N ALA A 90 -0.18 -28.16 -18.50
CA ALA A 90 -0.38 -29.07 -17.38
C ALA A 90 0.95 -29.60 -16.82
N GLU A 91 1.88 -30.01 -17.68
CA GLU A 91 3.21 -30.46 -17.26
C GLU A 91 4.01 -29.34 -16.59
N PHE A 92 3.95 -28.12 -17.11
CA PHE A 92 4.58 -26.96 -16.47
C PHE A 92 4.02 -26.74 -15.06
N LEU A 93 2.69 -26.73 -14.89
CA LEU A 93 2.05 -26.55 -13.59
C LEU A 93 2.40 -27.68 -12.62
N LYS A 94 2.49 -28.92 -13.11
CA LYS A 94 2.89 -30.08 -12.30
C LYS A 94 4.33 -29.93 -11.80
N GLN A 95 5.24 -29.48 -12.66
CA GLN A 95 6.63 -29.22 -12.30
C GLN A 95 6.77 -28.07 -11.28
N GLN A 96 5.86 -27.09 -11.29
CA GLN A 96 5.80 -26.04 -10.27
C GLN A 96 5.17 -26.51 -8.95
N GLY A 97 4.73 -27.77 -8.85
CA GLY A 97 4.19 -28.35 -7.61
C GLY A 97 2.71 -28.07 -7.33
N LEU A 98 1.93 -27.69 -8.35
CA LEU A 98 0.48 -27.52 -8.20
C LEU A 98 -0.21 -28.87 -8.05
N ILE A 99 -1.25 -28.90 -7.20
CA ILE A 99 -2.04 -30.10 -6.91
C ILE A 99 -3.28 -30.17 -7.79
N ASN A 100 -4.04 -29.08 -7.87
CA ASN A 100 -5.17 -28.97 -8.77
C ASN A 100 -5.10 -27.65 -9.54
N ALA A 101 -5.44 -27.68 -10.83
CA ALA A 101 -5.50 -26.48 -11.66
C ALA A 101 -6.49 -26.66 -12.82
N ILE A 102 -7.22 -25.60 -13.16
CA ILE A 102 -8.12 -25.55 -14.32
C ILE A 102 -7.62 -24.49 -15.33
N ASN A 103 -7.86 -24.74 -16.61
CA ASN A 103 -7.58 -23.77 -17.66
C ASN A 103 -8.74 -22.75 -17.76
N LEU A 104 -8.38 -21.48 -17.89
CA LEU A 104 -9.31 -20.36 -18.07
C LEU A 104 -9.26 -19.86 -19.53
N ASP A 105 -9.89 -18.70 -19.80
CA ASP A 105 -9.90 -18.12 -21.14
C ASP A 105 -8.49 -17.73 -21.61
N GLY A 106 -8.22 -17.91 -22.90
CA GLY A 106 -6.88 -17.80 -23.49
C GLY A 106 -6.87 -16.96 -24.77
N GLY A 107 -5.86 -17.18 -25.61
CA GLY A 107 -5.69 -16.45 -26.86
C GLY A 107 -5.70 -14.93 -26.66
N GLY A 108 -6.55 -14.22 -27.40
CA GLY A 108 -6.68 -12.77 -27.30
C GLY A 108 -7.17 -12.25 -25.95
N SER A 109 -7.80 -13.10 -25.15
CA SER A 109 -8.31 -12.73 -23.82
C SER A 109 -7.22 -12.79 -22.73
N ALA A 110 -6.13 -13.54 -22.95
CA ALA A 110 -5.08 -13.71 -21.96
C ALA A 110 -4.40 -12.37 -21.64
N THR A 111 -4.63 -11.86 -20.42
CA THR A 111 -4.22 -10.51 -20.02
C THR A 111 -3.75 -10.53 -18.56
N LEU A 112 -2.56 -9.96 -18.30
CA LEU A 112 -2.05 -9.73 -16.95
C LEU A 112 -1.98 -8.23 -16.69
N VAL A 113 -2.58 -7.80 -15.57
CA VAL A 113 -2.53 -6.41 -15.10
C VAL A 113 -1.88 -6.40 -13.72
N LEU A 114 -0.82 -5.63 -13.56
CA LEU A 114 -0.14 -5.44 -12.28
C LEU A 114 -0.34 -3.98 -11.83
N ASN A 115 -0.92 -3.79 -10.64
CA ASN A 115 -1.20 -2.47 -10.06
C ASN A 115 -1.93 -1.53 -11.03
N GLY A 116 -2.94 -2.04 -11.75
CA GLY A 116 -3.73 -1.27 -12.71
C GLY A 116 -3.05 -1.00 -14.06
N THR A 117 -1.83 -1.50 -14.29
CA THR A 117 -1.09 -1.34 -15.55
C THR A 117 -0.95 -2.67 -16.28
N LEU A 118 -1.18 -2.68 -17.60
CA LEU A 118 -0.96 -3.86 -18.44
C LEU A 118 0.50 -4.31 -18.34
N ALA A 119 0.71 -5.58 -18.01
CA ALA A 119 2.02 -6.18 -17.75
C ALA A 119 2.33 -7.40 -18.64
N SER A 120 1.48 -7.68 -19.64
CA SER A 120 1.65 -8.75 -20.62
C SER A 120 1.66 -8.23 -22.07
N TYR A 121 1.88 -9.12 -23.04
CA TYR A 121 1.81 -8.83 -24.48
C TYR A 121 0.59 -9.50 -25.12
N PRO A 122 -0.55 -8.79 -25.24
CA PRO A 122 -1.76 -9.32 -25.88
C PRO A 122 -1.54 -9.82 -27.30
N SER A 123 -2.37 -10.76 -27.74
CA SER A 123 -2.27 -11.35 -29.08
C SER A 123 -3.11 -10.61 -30.14
N GLU A 124 -4.11 -9.83 -29.75
CA GLU A 124 -4.97 -9.12 -30.72
C GLU A 124 -4.29 -7.88 -31.30
N HIS A 125 -4.61 -7.59 -32.56
CA HIS A 125 -4.21 -6.36 -33.21
C HIS A 125 -5.13 -5.22 -32.80
N CYS A 126 -4.59 -4.02 -32.64
CA CYS A 126 -5.39 -2.83 -32.40
C CYS A 126 -6.26 -2.52 -33.64
N SER A 127 -7.50 -2.08 -33.41
CA SER A 127 -8.45 -1.78 -34.50
C SER A 127 -8.01 -0.59 -35.38
N PHE A 128 -7.26 0.34 -34.81
CA PHE A 128 -6.76 1.53 -35.49
C PHE A 128 -5.42 1.33 -36.20
N ASP A 129 -4.64 0.32 -35.82
CA ASP A 129 -3.33 0.04 -36.39
C ASP A 129 -2.95 -1.43 -36.15
N SER A 130 -2.78 -2.18 -37.24
CA SER A 130 -2.44 -3.60 -37.21
C SER A 130 -1.00 -3.88 -36.79
N MET A 131 -0.14 -2.87 -36.67
CA MET A 131 1.21 -3.04 -36.14
C MET A 131 1.20 -3.25 -34.62
N TRP A 132 0.29 -2.59 -33.91
CA TRP A 132 0.22 -2.62 -32.45
C TRP A 132 -0.67 -3.76 -31.94
N ARG A 133 -0.35 -4.22 -30.73
CA ARG A 133 -1.14 -5.22 -30.00
C ARG A 133 -1.98 -4.55 -28.92
N CYS A 134 -3.25 -4.95 -28.82
CA CYS A 134 -4.20 -4.40 -27.87
C CYS A 134 -4.84 -5.51 -27.02
N PRO A 135 -5.13 -5.27 -25.74
CA PRO A 135 -5.90 -6.19 -24.91
C PRO A 135 -7.35 -6.27 -25.40
N ARG A 136 -7.96 -7.44 -25.27
CA ARG A 136 -9.37 -7.68 -25.61
C ARG A 136 -10.27 -7.22 -24.46
N ASN A 137 -11.48 -6.75 -24.78
CA ASN A 137 -12.52 -6.58 -23.79
C ASN A 137 -13.11 -7.95 -23.40
N ILE A 138 -12.96 -8.35 -22.14
CA ILE A 138 -13.34 -9.68 -21.63
C ILE A 138 -14.57 -9.61 -20.72
N SER A 139 -15.00 -10.76 -20.16
CA SER A 139 -16.16 -10.84 -19.29
C SER A 139 -15.81 -10.71 -17.81
N THR A 140 -15.35 -11.79 -17.17
CA THR A 140 -15.01 -11.83 -15.74
C THR A 140 -13.50 -11.67 -15.52
N ILE A 141 -13.11 -11.15 -14.36
CA ILE A 141 -11.71 -10.93 -13.97
C ILE A 141 -11.43 -11.66 -12.66
N VAL A 142 -10.27 -12.30 -12.57
CA VAL A 142 -9.72 -12.78 -11.29
C VAL A 142 -8.86 -11.67 -10.70
N CYS A 143 -9.28 -11.13 -9.56
CA CYS A 143 -8.59 -10.04 -8.87
C CYS A 143 -7.93 -10.54 -7.60
N ILE A 144 -6.66 -10.18 -7.39
CA ILE A 144 -5.98 -10.33 -6.10
C ILE A 144 -5.82 -8.93 -5.52
N HIS A 145 -6.38 -8.73 -4.33
CA HIS A 145 -6.28 -7.49 -3.60
C HIS A 145 -5.96 -7.77 -2.13
N GLU A 146 -5.54 -6.74 -1.40
CA GLU A 146 -5.34 -6.86 0.04
C GLU A 146 -6.68 -7.18 0.74
N PRO A 147 -6.69 -8.02 1.78
CA PRO A 147 -7.90 -8.31 2.52
C PRO A 147 -8.55 -7.03 3.04
N SER A 148 -9.87 -6.92 2.85
CA SER A 148 -10.64 -5.80 3.37
C SER A 148 -10.88 -5.96 4.87
N CYS A 149 -10.87 -4.84 5.60
CA CYS A 149 -11.26 -4.82 7.00
C CYS A 149 -12.78 -4.69 7.14
N GLU A 150 -13.35 -5.30 8.18
CA GLU A 150 -14.71 -5.05 8.62
C GLU A 150 -14.69 -4.41 10.02
N PRO A 151 -15.34 -3.24 10.23
CA PRO A 151 -16.02 -2.40 9.24
C PRO A 151 -15.04 -1.79 8.23
N ALA A 152 -15.55 -1.49 7.04
CA ALA A 152 -14.78 -0.82 5.99
C ALA A 152 -14.17 0.47 6.56
N ASP A 153 -12.90 0.72 6.25
CA ASP A 153 -12.14 1.90 6.69
C ASP A 153 -11.85 2.00 8.20
N CYS A 154 -11.92 0.90 8.95
CA CYS A 154 -11.54 0.89 10.38
C CYS A 154 -12.25 1.99 11.19
N SER A 155 -13.54 2.15 10.93
CA SER A 155 -14.41 3.18 11.52
C SER A 155 -13.94 4.62 11.28
N GLY A 156 -13.08 4.86 10.27
CA GLY A 156 -12.45 6.16 9.99
C GLY A 156 -11.34 6.52 10.98
N HIS A 157 -10.92 5.58 11.82
CA HIS A 157 -9.97 5.79 12.92
C HIS A 157 -8.74 4.89 12.82
N GLY A 158 -8.48 4.29 11.65
CA GLY A 158 -7.33 3.40 11.47
C GLY A 158 -6.99 3.18 10.00
N ALA A 159 -5.83 2.58 9.78
CA ALA A 159 -5.45 2.06 8.47
C ALA A 159 -5.70 0.54 8.43
N CYS A 160 -6.31 0.06 7.35
CA CYS A 160 -6.45 -1.37 7.11
C CYS A 160 -5.15 -1.93 6.54
N VAL A 161 -4.52 -2.88 7.22
CA VAL A 161 -3.30 -3.56 6.76
C VAL A 161 -3.52 -5.06 6.88
N GLN A 162 -3.48 -5.77 5.75
CA GLN A 162 -3.70 -7.23 5.69
C GLN A 162 -5.03 -7.69 6.34
N GLY A 163 -6.09 -6.89 6.22
CA GLY A 163 -7.40 -7.19 6.83
C GLY A 163 -7.50 -6.90 8.33
N GLN A 164 -6.45 -6.34 8.95
CA GLN A 164 -6.47 -5.90 10.34
C GLN A 164 -6.41 -4.38 10.43
N CYS A 165 -7.22 -3.80 11.31
CA CYS A 165 -7.18 -2.38 11.59
C CYS A 165 -6.03 -2.02 12.53
N HIS A 166 -5.19 -1.11 12.05
CA HIS A 166 -4.19 -0.41 12.85
C HIS A 166 -4.73 0.97 13.20
N CYS A 167 -5.20 1.15 14.43
CA CYS A 167 -5.81 2.40 14.87
C CYS A 167 -4.80 3.55 14.85
N THR A 168 -5.29 4.71 14.41
CA THR A 168 -4.56 5.97 14.33
C THR A 168 -5.02 6.89 15.45
N GLY A 169 -4.08 7.69 15.97
CA GLY A 169 -4.34 8.52 17.15
C GLY A 169 -4.18 7.75 18.47
N ALA A 170 -4.15 8.48 19.58
CA ALA A 170 -3.92 7.90 20.91
C ALA A 170 -5.21 7.36 21.57
N PHE A 171 -6.37 7.58 20.95
CA PHE A 171 -7.66 7.42 21.60
C PHE A 171 -8.59 6.41 20.93
N TRP A 172 -8.13 5.62 19.97
CA TRP A 172 -8.97 4.62 19.31
C TRP A 172 -8.35 3.24 19.48
N ARG A 173 -9.18 2.29 19.90
CA ARG A 173 -8.79 0.89 20.11
C ARG A 173 -9.90 -0.06 19.69
N GLY A 174 -9.64 -1.35 19.90
CA GLY A 174 -10.53 -2.41 19.46
C GLY A 174 -10.17 -2.91 18.05
N PRO A 175 -10.72 -4.06 17.65
CA PRO A 175 -10.40 -4.68 16.36
C PRO A 175 -10.86 -3.85 15.15
N ALA A 176 -11.82 -2.93 15.37
CA ALA A 176 -12.42 -2.07 14.36
C ALA A 176 -12.08 -0.57 14.54
N CYS A 177 -11.25 -0.23 15.53
CA CYS A 177 -10.98 1.15 15.96
C CYS A 177 -12.25 1.95 16.30
N ASP A 178 -13.27 1.27 16.79
CA ASP A 178 -14.59 1.79 17.14
C ASP A 178 -14.74 2.07 18.64
N ILE A 179 -13.74 1.71 19.44
CA ILE A 179 -13.74 1.94 20.89
C ILE A 179 -12.87 3.14 21.19
N LEU A 180 -13.49 4.22 21.66
CA LEU A 180 -12.79 5.39 22.16
C LEU A 180 -12.09 5.06 23.50
N ASP A 181 -10.80 5.37 23.59
CA ASP A 181 -9.92 5.22 24.75
C ASP A 181 -9.39 6.59 25.17
N CYS A 182 -10.11 7.24 26.07
CA CYS A 182 -9.70 8.53 26.64
C CYS A 182 -8.55 8.44 27.66
N GLY A 183 -7.84 7.31 27.72
CA GLY A 183 -6.72 7.09 28.65
C GLY A 183 -7.16 6.66 30.06
N PRO A 184 -6.27 6.73 31.06
CA PRO A 184 -6.51 6.19 32.38
C PRO A 184 -7.76 6.82 33.02
N SER A 185 -8.62 5.97 33.58
CA SER A 185 -9.84 6.38 34.31
C SER A 185 -10.74 7.38 33.56
N ASN A 186 -10.79 7.32 32.22
CA ASN A 186 -11.67 8.13 31.39
C ASN A 186 -11.41 9.64 31.57
N CYS A 187 -10.26 10.12 31.07
CA CYS A 187 -9.75 11.49 31.27
C CYS A 187 -9.17 11.77 32.67
N SER A 188 -8.41 10.81 33.21
CA SER A 188 -7.66 10.94 34.48
C SER A 188 -8.52 11.33 35.70
N LEU A 189 -9.85 11.07 35.66
CA LEU A 189 -10.83 11.56 36.65
C LEU A 189 -10.96 13.09 36.73
N HIS A 190 -10.42 13.81 35.76
CA HIS A 190 -10.43 15.28 35.66
C HIS A 190 -11.15 15.74 34.39
N GLY A 191 -12.15 14.99 33.95
CA GLY A 191 -12.95 15.33 32.79
C GLY A 191 -13.92 14.23 32.39
N VAL A 192 -14.59 14.48 31.27
CA VAL A 192 -15.54 13.54 30.67
C VAL A 192 -15.09 13.20 29.25
N CYS A 193 -15.05 11.92 28.94
CA CYS A 193 -14.77 11.43 27.59
C CYS A 193 -15.99 11.62 26.69
N THR A 194 -15.80 12.35 25.60
CA THR A 194 -16.80 12.66 24.57
C THR A 194 -16.35 12.11 23.22
N ASP A 195 -17.22 12.09 22.21
CA ASP A 195 -16.88 11.58 20.87
C ASP A 195 -15.67 12.28 20.21
N SER A 196 -15.30 13.48 20.68
CA SER A 196 -14.13 14.24 20.23
C SER A 196 -12.89 14.12 21.13
N GLY A 197 -12.92 13.25 22.14
CA GLY A 197 -11.88 13.11 23.17
C GLY A 197 -12.29 13.68 24.52
N CYS A 198 -11.30 13.97 25.37
CA CYS A 198 -11.55 14.46 26.73
C CYS A 198 -11.97 15.93 26.79
N LEU A 199 -13.09 16.19 27.47
CA LEU A 199 -13.46 17.51 27.94
C LEU A 199 -12.99 17.64 29.40
N CYS A 200 -11.92 18.40 29.63
CA CYS A 200 -11.34 18.53 30.97
C CYS A 200 -12.16 19.44 31.87
N ASP A 201 -12.24 19.05 33.14
CA ASP A 201 -12.78 19.86 34.22
C ASP A 201 -11.94 21.15 34.37
N PRO A 202 -12.51 22.21 34.97
CA PRO A 202 -11.76 23.41 35.28
C PRO A 202 -10.47 23.11 36.05
N GLY A 203 -9.37 23.78 35.68
CA GLY A 203 -8.07 23.56 36.30
C GLY A 203 -7.20 22.48 35.63
N TRP A 204 -7.75 21.73 34.66
CA TRP A 204 -7.05 20.64 33.98
C TRP A 204 -7.04 20.79 32.46
N THR A 205 -6.00 20.24 31.83
CA THR A 205 -5.77 20.23 30.38
C THR A 205 -4.93 19.03 29.95
N GLY A 206 -4.59 18.97 28.67
CA GLY A 206 -3.91 17.86 28.04
C GLY A 206 -4.90 16.87 27.39
N SER A 207 -4.36 15.94 26.62
CA SER A 207 -5.12 14.95 25.83
C SER A 207 -6.06 14.07 26.66
N ASN A 208 -5.71 13.83 27.92
CA ASN A 208 -6.42 12.96 28.86
C ASN A 208 -6.65 13.65 30.22
N CYS A 209 -6.58 14.99 30.27
CA CYS A 209 -6.75 15.78 31.50
C CYS A 209 -5.77 15.46 32.63
N SER A 210 -4.56 14.99 32.32
CA SER A 210 -3.54 14.70 33.33
C SER A 210 -2.69 15.91 33.73
N GLU A 211 -2.84 17.04 33.06
CA GLU A 211 -2.01 18.23 33.27
C GLU A 211 -2.81 19.34 33.97
N GLU A 212 -2.25 19.97 35.00
CA GLU A 212 -2.83 21.19 35.59
C GLU A 212 -2.75 22.36 34.58
N CYS A 213 -3.64 23.34 34.72
CA CYS A 213 -3.59 24.54 33.89
C CYS A 213 -2.23 25.24 33.94
N PRO A 214 -1.69 25.65 32.78
CA PRO A 214 -0.49 26.48 32.75
C PRO A 214 -0.78 27.81 33.45
N VAL A 215 0.24 28.34 34.12
CA VAL A 215 0.13 29.60 34.87
C VAL A 215 -0.34 30.72 33.94
N GLY A 216 -1.38 31.44 34.36
CA GLY A 216 -2.03 32.51 33.59
C GLY A 216 -3.29 32.08 32.84
N TRP A 217 -3.65 30.79 32.90
CA TRP A 217 -4.86 30.23 32.33
C TRP A 217 -5.69 29.50 33.39
N TYR A 218 -7.00 29.48 33.21
CA TYR A 218 -7.96 28.83 34.10
C TYR A 218 -9.18 28.31 33.32
N GLY A 219 -10.09 27.65 34.03
CA GLY A 219 -11.35 27.18 33.48
C GLY A 219 -11.22 25.83 32.75
N PRO A 220 -12.30 25.34 32.12
CA PRO A 220 -12.32 24.03 31.45
C PRO A 220 -11.34 24.02 30.27
N ASN A 221 -10.55 22.95 30.17
CA ASN A 221 -9.43 22.83 29.22
C ASN A 221 -8.41 24.00 29.28
N CYS A 222 -8.45 24.83 30.32
CA CYS A 222 -7.60 26.02 30.48
C CYS A 222 -7.69 27.02 29.31
N GLN A 223 -8.89 27.23 28.77
CA GLN A 223 -9.11 28.12 27.62
C GLN A 223 -9.32 29.59 28.00
N GLU A 224 -9.41 29.91 29.29
CA GLU A 224 -9.63 31.28 29.78
C GLU A 224 -8.33 31.88 30.34
N GLN A 225 -8.07 33.16 30.07
CA GLN A 225 -6.90 33.87 30.61
C GLN A 225 -7.23 34.53 31.94
N CYS A 226 -6.34 34.39 32.93
CA CYS A 226 -6.51 34.98 34.25
C CYS A 226 -6.84 36.49 34.17
N PRO A 227 -7.93 36.96 34.78
CA PRO A 227 -8.37 38.36 34.73
C PRO A 227 -7.57 39.30 35.64
N CYS A 228 -6.56 38.79 36.33
CA CYS A 228 -5.76 39.53 37.31
C CYS A 228 -4.76 40.50 36.66
N GLU A 229 -4.24 41.45 37.44
CA GLU A 229 -3.18 42.35 36.99
C GLU A 229 -1.96 41.53 36.51
N HIS A 230 -1.41 41.89 35.34
CA HIS A 230 -0.38 41.11 34.63
C HIS A 230 -0.76 39.67 34.25
N SER A 231 -2.06 39.34 34.23
CA SER A 231 -2.62 38.03 33.86
C SER A 231 -2.12 36.87 34.72
N CYS A 232 -1.69 37.11 35.99
CA CYS A 232 -1.15 36.09 36.89
C CYS A 232 -0.94 36.56 38.35
N PRO A 233 -0.95 35.64 39.35
CA PRO A 233 -1.55 34.30 39.35
C PRO A 233 -3.04 34.36 39.72
N CYS A 234 -3.82 33.42 39.19
CA CYS A 234 -5.22 33.22 39.54
C CYS A 234 -5.49 31.75 39.89
N ASP A 235 -6.58 31.50 40.59
CA ASP A 235 -7.09 30.16 40.84
C ASP A 235 -7.42 29.44 39.51
N LEU A 236 -6.95 28.19 39.36
CA LEU A 236 -7.00 27.47 38.08
C LEU A 236 -8.42 27.02 37.70
N GLU A 237 -9.33 26.90 38.67
CA GLU A 237 -10.71 26.49 38.43
C GLU A 237 -11.60 27.72 38.18
N THR A 238 -11.47 28.73 39.05
CA THR A 238 -12.42 29.86 39.12
C THR A 238 -11.92 31.17 38.52
N GLY A 239 -10.61 31.29 38.26
CA GLY A 239 -10.01 32.55 37.81
C GLY A 239 -9.86 33.62 38.90
N SER A 240 -10.12 33.27 40.16
CA SER A 240 -10.07 34.21 41.30
C SER A 240 -8.64 34.70 41.57
N CYS A 241 -8.48 36.02 41.72
CA CYS A 241 -7.19 36.66 42.03
C CYS A 241 -6.85 36.67 43.52
N ASN A 242 -7.72 36.13 44.38
CA ASN A 242 -7.52 36.10 45.82
C ASN A 242 -6.70 34.87 46.23
N VAL A 243 -5.44 34.82 45.77
CA VAL A 243 -4.54 33.66 45.93
C VAL A 243 -3.86 33.66 47.30
N THR A 244 -3.84 32.49 47.95
CA THR A 244 -3.17 32.27 49.24
C THR A 244 -1.67 32.05 49.08
N SER A 245 -0.93 32.12 50.19
CA SER A 245 0.53 32.16 50.27
C SER A 245 1.30 31.05 49.52
N SER A 246 0.66 29.91 49.19
CA SER A 246 1.31 28.78 48.51
C SER A 246 1.56 29.03 47.01
N GLN A 247 0.83 29.97 46.38
CA GLN A 247 1.02 30.30 44.96
C GLN A 247 2.03 31.42 44.68
N LEU A 248 2.57 32.08 45.71
CA LEU A 248 3.58 33.15 45.54
C LEU A 248 4.85 32.67 44.82
N ASN A 249 5.25 31.41 45.01
CA ASN A 249 6.40 30.84 44.30
C ASN A 249 6.13 30.64 42.79
N LYS A 250 4.87 30.40 42.40
CA LYS A 250 4.44 30.33 40.98
C LYS A 250 4.34 31.73 40.35
N ALA A 251 4.07 32.79 41.13
CA ALA A 251 4.02 34.17 40.67
C ALA A 251 5.34 34.64 40.02
N GLY A 252 6.48 34.23 40.59
CA GLY A 252 7.81 34.53 40.03
C GLY A 252 8.05 33.94 38.64
N GLN A 253 7.46 32.79 38.33
CA GLN A 253 7.56 32.15 37.01
C GLN A 253 6.75 32.88 35.93
N CYS A 254 5.61 33.47 36.29
CA CYS A 254 4.79 34.23 35.34
C CYS A 254 5.43 35.59 34.97
N LEU A 255 6.01 36.29 35.94
CA LEU A 255 6.74 37.53 35.65
C LEU A 255 7.98 37.26 34.77
N ALA A 256 8.64 36.11 34.94
CA ALA A 256 9.75 35.70 34.10
C ALA A 256 9.33 35.37 32.65
N SER A 257 8.17 34.73 32.43
CA SER A 257 7.70 34.36 31.07
C SER A 257 7.34 35.58 30.21
N GLN A 258 6.73 36.63 30.79
CA GLN A 258 6.47 37.90 30.07
C GLN A 258 7.74 38.63 29.65
N SER A 259 8.80 38.62 30.47
CA SER A 259 10.08 39.27 30.12
C SER A 259 10.76 38.61 28.91
N LYS A 260 10.57 37.29 28.73
CA LYS A 260 11.12 36.52 27.61
C LYS A 260 10.46 36.84 26.27
N GLY A 261 9.21 37.32 26.28
CA GLY A 261 8.51 37.80 25.08
C GLY A 261 9.00 39.15 24.56
N ARG A 262 9.65 39.96 25.41
CA ARG A 262 10.12 41.32 25.08
C ARG A 262 11.54 41.37 24.50
N SER A 263 12.32 40.29 24.64
CA SER A 263 13.68 40.17 24.07
C SER A 263 13.73 39.22 22.87
N LYS A 264 12.73 39.31 21.98
CA LYS A 264 12.93 38.96 20.56
C LYS A 264 13.36 40.24 19.82
N GLU A 265 14.50 40.78 20.19
CA GLU A 265 15.23 41.62 19.24
C GLU A 265 15.63 40.72 18.09
N LYS A 266 14.89 40.83 16.98
CA LYS A 266 15.33 40.32 15.69
C LYS A 266 16.73 40.90 15.46
N PHE A 267 17.76 40.05 15.50
CA PHE A 267 19.08 40.40 15.01
C PHE A 267 18.97 40.54 13.49
N SER A 268 18.47 41.70 13.05
CA SER A 268 18.26 42.04 11.66
C SER A 268 19.62 42.42 11.08
N LEU A 269 20.39 41.42 10.61
CA LEU A 269 21.49 41.71 9.70
C LEU A 269 20.94 42.47 8.49
N SER A 270 21.57 43.60 8.17
CA SER A 270 21.16 44.48 7.06
C SER A 270 21.00 43.65 5.78
N GLU A 271 19.98 43.96 4.99
CA GLU A 271 19.67 43.34 3.70
C GLU A 271 20.91 43.25 2.77
N LYS A 272 21.82 44.24 2.88
CA LYS A 272 23.10 44.26 2.19
C LYS A 272 24.02 43.11 2.59
N THR A 273 24.03 42.72 3.87
CA THR A 273 24.85 41.62 4.38
C THR A 273 24.31 40.25 3.95
N TRP A 274 22.98 40.13 3.80
CA TRP A 274 22.35 38.94 3.23
C TRP A 274 22.66 38.78 1.74
N ILE A 275 22.61 39.87 0.98
CA ILE A 275 22.94 39.84 -0.45
C ILE A 275 24.42 39.53 -0.68
N THR A 276 25.33 40.09 0.14
CA THR A 276 26.76 39.79 -0.01
C THR A 276 27.10 38.35 0.35
N THR A 277 26.54 37.82 1.46
CA THR A 277 26.80 36.44 1.88
C THR A 277 26.25 35.42 0.87
N THR A 278 25.02 35.62 0.37
CA THR A 278 24.44 34.75 -0.66
C THR A 278 25.20 34.82 -1.98
N SER A 279 25.65 36.01 -2.39
CA SER A 279 26.44 36.18 -3.62
C SER A 279 27.81 35.50 -3.53
N VAL A 280 28.49 35.59 -2.38
CA VAL A 280 29.78 34.91 -2.17
C VAL A 280 29.61 33.39 -2.17
N LEU A 281 28.58 32.88 -1.51
CA LEU A 281 28.29 31.43 -1.50
C LEU A 281 27.94 30.91 -2.90
N ALA A 282 27.16 31.66 -3.69
CA ALA A 282 26.85 31.30 -5.07
C ALA A 282 28.11 31.27 -5.95
N LEU A 283 29.01 32.24 -5.78
CA LEU A 283 30.28 32.28 -6.53
C LEU A 283 31.15 31.07 -6.18
N LEU A 284 31.26 30.70 -4.90
CA LEU A 284 32.01 29.54 -4.44
C LEU A 284 31.44 28.22 -5.00
N LEU A 285 30.11 28.10 -5.06
CA LEU A 285 29.43 26.94 -5.67
C LEU A 285 29.73 26.83 -7.17
N VAL A 286 29.71 27.94 -7.90
CA VAL A 286 30.04 27.95 -9.33
C VAL A 286 31.50 27.56 -9.57
N ILE A 287 32.43 28.08 -8.76
CA ILE A 287 33.86 27.71 -8.85
C ILE A 287 34.06 26.22 -8.56
N SER A 288 33.38 25.68 -7.54
CA SER A 288 33.42 24.25 -7.21
C SER A 288 32.85 23.38 -8.34
N ALA A 289 31.73 23.79 -8.92
CA ALA A 289 31.10 23.09 -10.05
C ALA A 289 32.02 23.08 -11.29
N MET A 290 32.63 24.22 -11.64
CA MET A 290 33.59 24.29 -12.75
C MET A 290 34.83 23.42 -12.50
N GLY A 291 35.34 23.37 -11.27
CA GLY A 291 36.44 22.47 -10.89
C GLY A 291 36.08 20.99 -11.05
N ASN A 292 34.87 20.60 -10.61
CA ASN A 292 34.38 19.23 -10.76
C ASN A 292 34.14 18.85 -12.23
N VAL A 293 33.63 19.75 -13.06
CA VAL A 293 33.49 19.53 -14.50
C VAL A 293 34.87 19.37 -15.17
N GLY A 294 35.85 20.19 -14.79
CA GLY A 294 37.23 20.07 -15.28
C GLY A 294 37.87 18.72 -14.93
N LEU A 295 37.69 18.25 -13.69
CA LEU A 295 38.13 16.91 -13.24
C LEU A 295 37.43 15.79 -14.02
N PHE A 296 36.12 15.92 -14.26
CA PHE A 296 35.35 14.93 -15.01
C PHE A 296 35.78 14.85 -16.48
N LEU A 297 36.03 15.99 -17.13
CA LEU A 297 36.51 16.03 -18.51
C LEU A 297 37.95 15.49 -18.62
N LYS A 298 38.82 15.75 -17.64
CA LYS A 298 40.17 15.16 -17.59
C LYS A 298 40.13 13.64 -17.40
N ALA A 299 39.27 13.13 -16.52
CA ALA A 299 39.04 11.70 -16.30
C ALA A 299 38.38 10.99 -17.51
N ARG A 300 37.72 11.75 -18.40
CA ARG A 300 37.18 11.24 -19.68
C ARG A 300 38.24 11.23 -20.78
N SER A 301 39.18 12.18 -20.76
CA SER A 301 40.33 12.20 -21.68
C SER A 301 41.32 11.06 -21.41
N GLU A 302 41.56 10.71 -20.14
CA GLU A 302 42.45 9.60 -19.77
C GLU A 302 41.84 8.21 -20.02
N ARG A 303 40.51 8.09 -20.09
CA ARG A 303 39.82 6.83 -20.42
C ARG A 303 39.72 6.52 -21.92
N HIS A 304 40.16 7.42 -22.80
CA HIS A 304 40.05 7.25 -24.25
C HIS A 304 41.28 6.58 -24.91
N HIS A 305 42.18 5.96 -24.13
CA HIS A 305 43.35 5.25 -24.66
C HIS A 305 43.35 3.72 -24.52
N GLU A 306 42.30 3.10 -23.97
CA GLU A 306 42.10 1.65 -24.04
C GLU A 306 40.60 1.33 -24.14
N GLY A 307 40.19 0.66 -25.21
CA GLY A 307 38.80 0.24 -25.39
C GLY A 307 38.49 -0.23 -26.80
N GLY A 308 39.04 -1.39 -27.19
CA GLY A 308 38.51 -2.19 -28.28
C GLY A 308 37.14 -2.80 -27.92
N ASP A 309 36.34 -2.99 -28.96
CA ASP A 309 35.15 -3.85 -29.13
C ASP A 309 34.45 -4.42 -27.89
N TYR A 310 33.19 -4.02 -27.68
CA TYR A 310 32.27 -4.72 -26.79
C TYR A 310 31.55 -5.85 -27.53
N LEU A 311 31.73 -7.08 -27.02
CA LEU A 311 31.06 -8.30 -27.43
C LEU A 311 29.75 -8.48 -26.64
N TYR A 312 28.63 -8.71 -27.35
CA TYR A 312 27.32 -9.02 -26.78
C TYR A 312 27.26 -10.48 -26.33
N GLN A 313 26.83 -10.75 -25.09
CA GLN A 313 26.79 -12.10 -24.52
C GLN A 313 25.36 -12.47 -24.06
N PRO A 314 24.69 -13.46 -24.69
CA PRO A 314 23.34 -13.86 -24.31
C PRO A 314 23.34 -14.72 -23.03
N LEU A 315 22.35 -14.48 -22.17
CA LEU A 315 22.04 -15.28 -20.98
C LEU A 315 21.54 -16.68 -21.37
N LYS A 316 22.48 -17.62 -21.49
CA LYS A 316 22.27 -19.05 -21.30
C LYS A 316 23.46 -19.60 -20.52
N LYS A 317 23.27 -19.81 -19.21
CA LYS A 317 23.91 -20.85 -18.38
C LYS A 317 23.47 -20.70 -16.92
N MET A 318 22.32 -21.26 -16.60
CA MET A 318 22.07 -21.89 -15.30
C MET A 318 21.79 -23.36 -15.56
N ASN A 319 22.82 -24.07 -16.05
CA ASN A 319 22.93 -25.51 -15.80
C ASN A 319 24.14 -25.65 -14.88
N GLY A 320 23.86 -25.74 -13.58
CA GLY A 320 24.79 -26.34 -12.64
C GLY A 320 24.65 -27.85 -12.79
N GLU A 321 25.64 -28.46 -13.42
CA GLU A 321 25.98 -29.86 -13.19
C GLU A 321 27.44 -29.90 -12.71
N ALA A 322 27.59 -30.26 -11.44
CA ALA A 322 28.67 -31.07 -10.90
C ALA A 322 28.13 -31.75 -9.63
#